data_AF-A0A8C9N9R3-F1
#
_entry.id   AF-A0A8C9N9R3-F1
#
_cell.length_a   1.000
_cell.length_b   1.000
_cell.length_c   1.000
_cell.angle_alpha   90.00
_cell.angle_beta   90.00
_cell.angle_gamma   90.00
#
_symmetry.space_group_name_H-M   'P 1'
#
loop_
_entity.id
_entity.type
_entity.pdbx_description
1 polymer ?
#
loop_
_entity_poly.entity_id
_entity_poly.type
_entity_poly.pdbx_seq_one_letter_code
_entity_poly.pdbx_strand_id
1 'polypeptide(L)'
;LGGPGRHRAFCCDYGALSLYGLGSALAYSAYAFPLEWVGSTFHDFYVPVAVLNSVLSTGLSCYSRFLEAERPRLSKAFRTLAFVYPYIFDSIPVFYRVVGIWAGRSGGDGCGELGMGSLPLHSRHSLCALLTFLSFTSHLPERLAPGSFDFIGHSHQVFHVCGILGTLFQLEAVSVDMAERRGRLPVPSSLETFGSLGMGAAGSLAILGLCFRSLRPEPPSREKSH
;
A
#
# COMPACT_ATOMS: atom_id res chain seq x y z
N LEU A 1 22.53 -17.62 2.09
CA LEU A 1 21.96 -16.39 2.73
C LEU A 1 22.50 -15.19 1.95
N GLY A 2 21.66 -14.47 1.20
CA GLY A 2 22.13 -13.41 0.29
C GLY A 2 22.74 -12.23 1.03
N GLY A 3 23.79 -11.63 0.46
CA GLY A 3 24.60 -10.60 1.13
C GLY A 3 23.85 -9.29 1.44
N PRO A 4 24.53 -8.35 2.13
CA PRO A 4 23.94 -7.09 2.60
C PRO A 4 23.22 -6.28 1.50
N GLY A 5 23.71 -6.34 0.26
CA GLY A 5 23.07 -5.69 -0.89
C GLY A 5 21.63 -6.14 -1.14
N ARG A 6 21.34 -7.44 -0.97
CA ARG A 6 19.99 -7.99 -1.17
C ARG A 6 19.03 -7.52 -0.09
N HIS A 7 19.48 -7.43 1.16
CA HIS A 7 18.66 -6.91 2.26
C HIS A 7 18.30 -5.43 2.05
N ARG A 8 19.24 -4.62 1.57
CA ARG A 8 18.98 -3.20 1.24
C ARG A 8 17.93 -3.04 0.15
N ALA A 9 18.00 -3.84 -0.92
CA ALA A 9 17.04 -3.82 -2.01
C ALA A 9 15.60 -4.13 -1.52
N PHE A 10 15.44 -5.16 -0.67
CA PHE A 10 14.13 -5.47 -0.08
C PHE A 10 13.60 -4.34 0.81
N CYS A 11 14.46 -3.69 1.59
CA CYS A 11 14.01 -2.56 2.40
C CYS A 11 13.54 -1.40 1.50
N CYS A 12 14.25 -1.09 0.41
CA CYS A 12 13.80 -0.08 -0.55
C CYS A 12 12.44 -0.43 -1.16
N ASP A 13 12.23 -1.70 -1.55
CA ASP A 13 10.96 -2.19 -2.08
C ASP A 13 9.80 -1.96 -1.09
N TYR A 14 10.00 -2.32 0.18
CA TYR A 14 9.00 -2.07 1.22
C TYR A 14 8.73 -0.58 1.45
N GLY A 15 9.77 0.25 1.45
CA GLY A 15 9.61 1.69 1.59
C GLY A 15 8.83 2.31 0.41
N ALA A 16 9.09 1.84 -0.81
CA ALA A 16 8.37 2.28 -1.99
C ALA A 16 6.90 1.85 -1.95
N LEU A 17 6.61 0.61 -1.53
CA LEU A 17 5.24 0.12 -1.40
C LEU A 17 4.44 0.87 -0.33
N SER A 18 5.05 1.21 0.81
CA SER A 18 4.41 2.07 1.82
C SER A 18 4.10 3.47 1.28
N LEU A 19 5.04 4.06 0.54
CA LEU A 19 4.85 5.40 -0.04
C LEU A 19 3.78 5.41 -1.14
N TYR A 20 3.66 4.32 -1.91
CA TYR A 20 2.55 4.11 -2.84
C TYR A 20 1.19 4.08 -2.12
N GLY A 21 1.10 3.39 -0.99
CA GLY A 21 -0.09 3.41 -0.13
C GLY A 21 -0.44 4.82 0.34
N LEU A 22 0.54 5.56 0.85
CA LEU A 22 0.33 6.97 1.23
C LEU A 22 -0.16 7.84 0.06
N GLY A 23 0.43 7.69 -1.13
CA GLY A 23 -0.04 8.38 -2.34
C GLY A 23 -1.49 8.05 -2.69
N SER A 24 -1.86 6.78 -2.55
CA SER A 24 -3.25 6.30 -2.72
C SER A 24 -4.19 6.97 -1.72
N ALA A 25 -3.81 7.02 -0.45
CA ALA A 25 -4.61 7.67 0.60
C ALA A 25 -4.84 9.15 0.28
N LEU A 26 -3.79 9.89 -0.10
CA LEU A 26 -3.91 11.30 -0.49
C LEU A 26 -4.86 11.50 -1.67
N ALA A 27 -4.75 10.65 -2.70
CA ALA A 27 -5.65 10.70 -3.86
C ALA A 27 -7.11 10.42 -3.47
N TYR A 28 -7.35 9.43 -2.62
CA TYR A 28 -8.69 9.09 -2.15
C TYR A 28 -9.28 10.16 -1.23
N SER A 29 -8.46 10.77 -0.37
CA SER A 29 -8.88 11.91 0.45
C SER A 29 -9.37 13.07 -0.40
N ALA A 30 -8.65 13.37 -1.49
CA ALA A 30 -8.96 14.51 -2.35
C ALA A 30 -10.15 14.28 -3.30
N TYR A 31 -10.30 13.05 -3.82
CA TYR A 31 -11.22 12.80 -4.95
C TYR A 31 -12.23 11.68 -4.71
N ALA A 32 -11.96 10.73 -3.82
CA ALA A 32 -12.80 9.54 -3.64
C ALA A 32 -13.64 9.54 -2.36
N PHE A 33 -13.43 10.50 -1.44
CA PHE A 33 -14.11 10.55 -0.15
C PHE A 33 -15.64 10.76 -0.28
N PRO A 34 -16.48 10.06 0.49
CA PRO A 34 -17.92 10.32 0.56
C PRO A 34 -18.22 11.74 1.03
N LEU A 35 -19.19 12.42 0.40
CA LEU A 35 -19.51 13.82 0.69
C LEU A 35 -20.07 13.97 2.11
N GLU A 36 -20.85 13.00 2.56
CA GLU A 36 -21.44 12.93 3.89
C GLU A 36 -20.41 12.80 5.02
N TRP A 37 -19.17 12.43 4.71
CA TRP A 37 -18.10 12.30 5.70
C TRP A 37 -17.14 13.49 5.69
N VAL A 38 -17.28 14.41 4.74
CA VAL A 38 -16.47 15.63 4.69
C VAL A 38 -16.73 16.47 5.93
N GLY A 39 -15.67 16.86 6.63
CA GLY A 39 -15.76 17.60 7.89
C GLY A 39 -16.09 16.74 9.12
N SER A 40 -16.12 15.41 8.97
CA SER A 40 -16.15 14.49 10.11
C SER A 40 -14.76 14.31 10.72
N THR A 41 -14.71 13.84 11.97
CA THR A 41 -13.44 13.48 12.63
C THR A 41 -12.65 12.43 11.84
N PHE A 42 -13.32 11.50 11.17
CA PHE A 42 -12.65 10.50 10.34
C PHE A 42 -11.91 11.16 9.16
N HIS A 43 -12.55 12.13 8.49
CA HIS A 43 -11.92 12.88 7.40
C HIS A 43 -10.69 13.65 7.87
N ASP A 44 -10.76 14.31 9.03
CA ASP A 44 -9.66 15.13 9.55
C ASP A 44 -8.44 14.29 9.97
N PHE A 45 -8.66 13.09 10.52
CA PHE A 45 -7.58 12.19 10.94
C PHE A 45 -7.10 11.23 9.84
N TYR A 46 -7.79 11.15 8.70
CA TYR A 46 -7.51 10.17 7.65
C TYR A 46 -6.07 10.29 7.11
N VAL A 47 -5.66 11.48 6.68
CA VAL A 47 -4.31 11.71 6.12
C VAL A 47 -3.20 11.56 7.19
N PRO A 48 -3.31 12.15 8.40
CA PRO A 48 -2.33 11.92 9.46
C PRO A 48 -2.14 10.44 9.81
N VAL A 49 -3.22 9.65 9.87
CA VAL A 49 -3.15 8.21 10.12
C VAL A 49 -2.51 7.49 8.94
N ALA A 50 -2.80 7.88 7.69
CA ALA A 50 -2.14 7.30 6.52
C ALA A 50 -0.62 7.55 6.52
N VAL A 51 -0.16 8.74 6.93
CA VAL A 51 1.27 9.05 7.09
C VAL A 51 1.89 8.15 8.16
N LEU A 52 1.25 8.01 9.33
CA LEU A 52 1.71 7.13 10.40
C LEU A 52 1.78 5.68 9.93
N ASN A 53 0.73 5.19 9.26
CA ASN A 53 0.66 3.86 8.71
C ASN A 53 1.83 3.61 7.75
N SER A 54 2.10 4.53 6.81
CA SER A 54 3.24 4.40 5.89
C SER A 54 4.59 4.25 6.61
N VAL A 55 4.83 5.03 7.66
CA VAL A 55 6.09 4.95 8.43
C VAL A 55 6.17 3.63 9.21
N LEU A 56 5.09 3.24 9.89
CA LEU A 56 5.02 1.97 10.63
C LEU A 56 5.17 0.76 9.70
N SER A 57 4.54 0.79 8.53
CA SER A 57 4.62 -0.28 7.53
C SER A 57 6.03 -0.47 7.00
N THR A 58 6.74 0.62 6.71
CA THR A 58 8.15 0.57 6.33
C THR A 58 8.99 -0.03 7.46
N GLY A 59 8.76 0.41 8.70
CA GLY A 59 9.46 -0.08 9.90
C GLY A 59 9.25 -1.57 10.13
N LEU A 60 8.00 -2.01 10.21
CA LEU A 60 7.61 -3.41 10.43
C LEU A 60 8.12 -4.32 9.32
N SER A 61 8.03 -3.89 8.07
CA SER A 61 8.48 -4.68 6.92
C SER A 61 9.99 -4.81 6.87
N CYS A 62 10.73 -3.73 7.12
CA CYS A 62 12.19 -3.80 7.23
C CYS A 62 12.62 -4.64 8.43
N TYR A 63 11.97 -4.46 9.59
CA TYR A 63 12.26 -5.24 10.80
C TYR A 63 11.99 -6.75 10.60
N SER A 64 10.93 -7.10 9.87
CA SER A 64 10.58 -8.49 9.57
C SER A 64 11.74 -9.27 8.94
N ARG A 65 12.63 -8.60 8.19
CA ARG A 65 13.79 -9.23 7.54
C ARG A 65 14.87 -9.65 8.51
N PHE A 66 15.05 -8.92 9.61
CA PHE A 66 15.98 -9.30 10.67
C PHE A 66 15.44 -10.51 11.45
N LEU A 67 14.11 -10.57 11.66
CA LEU A 67 13.44 -11.69 12.31
C LEU A 67 13.31 -12.94 11.42
N GLU A 68 13.51 -12.85 10.11
CA GLU A 68 13.20 -13.93 9.17
C GLU A 68 14.05 -15.19 9.39
N ALA A 69 15.29 -15.02 9.86
CA ALA A 69 16.19 -16.14 10.16
C ALA A 69 15.74 -16.94 11.41
N GLU A 70 15.23 -16.25 12.43
CA GLU A 70 14.84 -16.89 13.69
C GLU A 70 13.37 -17.33 13.72
N ARG A 71 12.47 -16.52 13.15
CA ARG A 71 11.01 -16.70 13.25
C ARG A 71 10.32 -16.40 11.91
N PRO A 72 10.40 -17.31 10.91
CA PRO A 72 9.91 -17.06 9.56
C PRO A 72 8.39 -16.84 9.50
N ARG A 73 7.60 -17.51 10.35
CA ARG A 73 6.14 -17.31 10.42
C ARG A 73 5.76 -15.92 10.91
N LEU A 74 6.44 -15.43 11.95
CA LEU A 74 6.20 -14.07 12.47
C LEU A 74 6.66 -13.00 11.49
N SER A 75 7.80 -13.22 10.82
CA SER A 75 8.28 -12.34 9.75
C SER A 75 7.24 -12.19 8.63
N LYS A 76 6.68 -13.32 8.15
CA LYS A 76 5.61 -13.31 7.15
C LYS A 76 4.35 -12.60 7.66
N ALA A 77 3.96 -12.84 8.91
CA ALA A 77 2.78 -12.20 9.52
C ALA A 77 2.96 -10.67 9.62
N PHE A 78 4.11 -10.19 10.12
CA PHE A 78 4.41 -8.76 10.22
C PHE A 78 4.40 -8.07 8.86
N ARG A 79 5.02 -8.68 7.84
CA ARG A 79 5.02 -8.13 6.49
C ARG A 79 3.63 -8.09 5.87
N THR A 80 2.84 -9.15 6.09
CA THR A 80 1.46 -9.20 5.60
C THR A 80 0.62 -8.13 6.27
N LEU A 81 0.69 -8.02 7.60
CA LEU A 81 -0.05 -7.03 8.36
C LEU A 81 0.36 -5.59 8.00
N ALA A 82 1.66 -5.36 7.78
CA ALA A 82 2.21 -4.07 7.40
C ALA A 82 1.65 -3.54 6.08
N PHE A 83 1.12 -4.37 5.18
CA PHE A 83 0.54 -3.89 3.91
C PHE A 83 -0.97 -4.08 3.82
N VAL A 84 -1.52 -5.14 4.42
CA VAL A 84 -2.98 -5.40 4.41
C VAL A 84 -3.72 -4.36 5.24
N TYR A 85 -3.22 -4.02 6.43
CA TYR A 85 -3.90 -3.05 7.29
C TYR A 85 -3.99 -1.65 6.65
N PRO A 86 -2.88 -1.05 6.16
CA PRO A 86 -2.96 0.24 5.48
C PRO A 86 -3.83 0.19 4.23
N TYR A 87 -3.75 -0.89 3.43
CA TYR A 87 -4.61 -1.04 2.25
C TYR A 87 -6.11 -0.98 2.60
N ILE A 88 -6.52 -1.72 3.65
CA ILE A 88 -7.91 -1.72 4.10
C ILE A 88 -8.29 -0.32 4.59
N PHE A 89 -7.45 0.31 5.41
CA PHE A 89 -7.68 1.65 5.95
C PHE A 89 -7.84 2.69 4.83
N ASP A 90 -6.90 2.74 3.90
CA ASP A 90 -6.90 3.68 2.77
C ASP A 90 -8.12 3.44 1.88
N SER A 91 -8.58 2.19 1.76
CA SER A 91 -9.71 1.84 0.90
C SER A 91 -11.09 2.01 1.56
N ILE A 92 -11.18 2.39 2.84
CA ILE A 92 -12.47 2.60 3.54
C ILE A 92 -13.44 3.52 2.75
N PRO A 93 -13.03 4.71 2.28
CA PRO A 93 -13.93 5.62 1.56
C PRO A 93 -14.44 5.04 0.24
N VAL A 94 -13.57 4.28 -0.45
CA VAL A 94 -13.91 3.61 -1.72
C VAL A 94 -14.86 2.44 -1.48
N PHE A 95 -14.58 1.59 -0.49
CA PHE A 95 -15.44 0.45 -0.14
C PHE A 95 -16.82 0.91 0.31
N TYR A 96 -16.91 2.00 1.07
CA TYR A 96 -18.19 2.59 1.44
C TYR A 96 -19.03 2.95 0.20
N ARG A 97 -18.43 3.60 -0.80
CA ARG A 97 -19.11 3.97 -2.05
C ARG A 97 -19.53 2.74 -2.88
N VAL A 98 -18.64 1.76 -3.03
CA VAL A 98 -18.91 0.52 -3.79
C VAL A 98 -20.05 -0.28 -3.13
N VAL A 99 -20.00 -0.46 -1.80
CA VAL A 99 -21.03 -1.18 -1.04
C VAL A 99 -22.36 -0.42 -1.06
N GLY A 100 -22.35 0.91 -0.94
CA GLY A 100 -23.56 1.73 -0.99
C GLY A 100 -24.36 1.52 -2.28
N ILE A 101 -23.68 1.48 -3.43
CA ILE A 101 -24.32 1.20 -4.72
C ILE A 101 -24.80 -0.24 -4.82
N TRP A 102 -24.00 -1.22 -4.39
CA TRP A 102 -24.42 -2.62 -4.38
C TRP A 102 -25.65 -2.86 -3.49
N ALA A 103 -25.76 -2.13 -2.39
CA ALA A 103 -26.91 -2.15 -1.47
C ALA A 103 -28.14 -1.39 -2.00
N GLY A 104 -28.13 -0.89 -3.24
CA GLY A 104 -29.26 -0.19 -3.84
C GLY A 104 -29.51 1.20 -3.26
N ARG A 105 -28.60 1.76 -2.46
CA ARG A 105 -28.61 3.19 -2.09
C ARG A 105 -28.13 4.01 -3.28
N SER A 106 -28.92 4.04 -4.35
CA SER A 106 -28.83 5.07 -5.36
C SER A 106 -29.31 6.36 -4.68
N GLY A 107 -28.40 7.30 -4.45
CA GLY A 107 -28.67 8.54 -3.71
C GLY A 107 -29.94 9.22 -4.23
N GLY A 108 -30.83 9.60 -3.31
CA GLY A 108 -32.13 10.25 -3.61
C GLY A 108 -32.04 11.69 -4.12
N ASP A 109 -30.85 12.16 -4.48
CA ASP A 109 -30.63 13.42 -5.18
C ASP A 109 -29.96 13.08 -6.52
N GLY A 110 -30.19 13.85 -7.58
CA GLY A 110 -29.63 13.64 -8.94
C GLY A 110 -28.08 13.53 -9.06
N CYS A 111 -27.37 13.46 -7.93
CA CYS A 111 -25.99 13.01 -7.76
C CYS A 111 -25.75 11.49 -7.96
N GLY A 112 -26.78 10.65 -8.07
CA GLY A 112 -26.62 9.20 -8.19
C GLY A 112 -25.82 8.71 -9.41
N GLU A 113 -25.71 9.53 -10.46
CA GLU A 113 -24.92 9.21 -11.67
C GLU A 113 -23.43 9.63 -11.56
N LEU A 114 -23.11 10.59 -10.67
CA LEU A 114 -21.76 11.15 -10.53
C LEU A 114 -20.88 10.25 -9.65
N GLY A 115 -19.79 9.76 -10.21
CA GLY A 115 -18.91 8.79 -9.56
C GLY A 115 -19.29 7.34 -9.83
N MET A 116 -20.32 7.05 -10.63
CA MET A 116 -20.68 5.67 -11.02
C MET A 116 -19.65 5.09 -12.00
N GLY A 117 -19.05 5.94 -12.86
CA GLY A 117 -18.04 5.53 -13.84
C GLY A 117 -16.76 4.98 -13.21
N SER A 118 -16.37 5.47 -12.02
CA SER A 118 -15.16 5.02 -11.33
C SER A 118 -15.36 3.74 -10.50
N LEU A 119 -16.59 3.37 -10.14
CA LEU A 119 -16.86 2.23 -9.25
C LEU A 119 -16.49 0.86 -9.85
N PRO A 120 -16.75 0.56 -11.13
CA PRO A 120 -16.27 -0.66 -11.75
C PRO A 120 -14.74 -0.74 -11.75
N LEU A 121 -14.05 0.40 -11.94
CA LEU A 121 -12.59 0.48 -11.92
C LEU A 121 -12.04 0.25 -10.50
N HIS A 122 -12.63 0.88 -9.48
CA HIS A 122 -12.32 0.62 -8.08
C HIS A 122 -12.56 -0.85 -7.71
N SER A 123 -13.64 -1.45 -8.21
CA SER A 123 -13.95 -2.87 -7.98
C SER A 123 -12.92 -3.81 -8.63
N ARG A 124 -12.47 -3.50 -9.86
CA ARG A 124 -11.38 -4.22 -10.53
C ARG A 124 -10.06 -4.05 -9.78
N HIS A 125 -9.74 -2.86 -9.29
CA HIS A 125 -8.58 -2.61 -8.44
C HIS A 125 -8.64 -3.47 -7.16
N SER A 126 -9.79 -3.52 -6.47
CA SER A 126 -9.97 -4.36 -5.28
C SER A 126 -9.82 -5.85 -5.57
N LEU A 127 -10.34 -6.32 -6.71
CA LEU A 127 -10.13 -7.70 -7.15
C LEU A 127 -8.65 -7.99 -7.42
N CYS A 128 -7.95 -7.10 -8.12
CA CYS A 128 -6.51 -7.20 -8.34
C CYS A 128 -5.74 -7.24 -7.01
N ALA A 129 -6.07 -6.37 -6.05
CA ALA A 129 -5.43 -6.36 -4.73
C ALA A 129 -5.67 -7.67 -3.95
N LEU A 130 -6.89 -8.22 -4.02
CA LEU A 130 -7.20 -9.53 -3.45
C LEU A 130 -6.36 -10.64 -4.09
N LEU A 131 -6.26 -10.65 -5.43
CA LEU A 131 -5.44 -11.64 -6.15
C LEU A 131 -3.95 -11.50 -5.83
N THR A 132 -3.44 -10.27 -5.69
CA THR A 132 -2.09 -9.97 -5.22
C THR A 132 -1.86 -10.55 -3.83
N PHE A 133 -2.77 -10.30 -2.88
CA PHE A 133 -2.70 -10.84 -1.52
C PHE A 133 -2.74 -12.38 -1.49
N LEU A 134 -3.66 -12.99 -2.25
CA LEU A 134 -3.79 -14.44 -2.32
C LEU A 134 -2.54 -15.07 -2.93
N SER A 135 -2.00 -14.51 -4.01
CA SER A 135 -0.77 -14.99 -4.64
C SER A 135 0.41 -14.95 -3.65
N PHE A 136 0.57 -13.82 -2.94
CA PHE A 136 1.62 -13.64 -1.93
C PHE A 136 1.52 -14.61 -0.74
N THR A 137 0.31 -14.84 -0.24
CA THR A 137 0.11 -15.66 0.98
C THR A 137 0.08 -17.16 0.68
N SER A 138 -0.57 -17.54 -0.41
CA SER A 138 -0.85 -18.94 -0.74
C SER A 138 0.28 -19.63 -1.52
N HIS A 139 1.12 -18.90 -2.25
CA HIS A 139 2.12 -19.45 -3.17
C HIS A 139 1.51 -20.40 -4.22
N LEU A 140 0.32 -20.04 -4.71
CA LEU A 140 -0.35 -20.70 -5.83
C LEU A 140 -0.02 -19.97 -7.14
N PRO A 141 0.17 -20.68 -8.27
CA PRO A 141 -0.13 -22.09 -8.49
C PRO A 141 1.02 -23.09 -8.23
N GLU A 142 2.25 -22.62 -7.94
CA GLU A 142 3.43 -23.50 -7.83
C GLU A 142 3.34 -24.53 -6.69
N ARG A 143 2.52 -24.28 -5.66
CA ARG A 143 2.18 -25.30 -4.65
C ARG A 143 1.35 -26.46 -5.17
N LEU A 144 0.55 -26.27 -6.23
CA LEU A 144 -0.33 -27.31 -6.78
C LEU A 144 0.38 -28.16 -7.84
N ALA A 145 1.34 -27.58 -8.57
CA ALA A 145 2.17 -28.31 -9.53
C ALA A 145 3.63 -27.87 -9.42
N PRO A 146 4.38 -28.42 -8.44
CA PRO A 146 5.81 -28.14 -8.30
C PRO A 146 6.58 -28.48 -9.58
N GLY A 147 7.48 -27.60 -10.03
CA GLY A 147 8.26 -27.78 -11.26
C GLY A 147 7.57 -27.32 -12.54
N SER A 148 6.26 -27.03 -12.52
CA SER A 148 5.51 -26.58 -13.71
C SER A 148 5.57 -25.05 -13.91
N PHE A 149 5.87 -24.30 -12.85
CA PHE A 149 5.82 -22.83 -12.84
C PHE A 149 7.18 -22.19 -12.55
N ASP A 150 8.28 -22.92 -12.75
CA ASP A 150 9.62 -22.47 -12.33
C ASP A 150 10.12 -21.23 -13.09
N PHE A 151 9.62 -21.02 -14.32
CA PHE A 151 10.02 -19.89 -15.18
C PHE A 151 8.88 -18.90 -15.46
N ILE A 152 7.66 -19.38 -15.67
CA ILE A 152 6.49 -18.56 -16.04
C ILE A 152 5.32 -18.92 -15.12
N GLY A 153 4.62 -17.90 -14.63
CA GLY A 153 3.34 -18.06 -13.93
C GLY A 153 3.45 -18.43 -12.45
N HIS A 154 4.64 -18.37 -11.84
CA HIS A 154 4.76 -18.52 -10.39
C HIS A 154 4.08 -17.36 -9.65
N SER A 155 3.65 -17.60 -8.41
CA SER A 155 2.85 -16.66 -7.61
C SER A 155 3.44 -15.25 -7.52
N HIS A 156 4.76 -15.13 -7.46
CA HIS A 156 5.42 -13.82 -7.41
C HIS A 156 5.34 -13.04 -8.73
N GLN A 157 5.31 -13.70 -9.90
CA GLN A 157 5.00 -13.04 -11.18
C GLN A 157 3.53 -12.61 -11.22
N VAL A 158 2.62 -13.48 -10.79
CA VAL A 158 1.19 -13.16 -10.71
C VAL A 158 0.95 -11.97 -9.76
N PHE A 159 1.64 -11.95 -8.62
CA PHE A 159 1.66 -10.83 -7.67
C PHE A 159 2.02 -9.50 -8.36
N HIS A 160 3.10 -9.47 -9.14
CA HIS A 160 3.52 -8.25 -9.85
C HIS A 160 2.53 -7.85 -10.94
N VAL A 161 2.03 -8.80 -11.73
CA VAL A 161 1.04 -8.52 -12.79
C VAL A 161 -0.25 -7.96 -12.20
N CYS A 162 -0.80 -8.60 -11.16
CA CYS A 162 -1.98 -8.12 -10.46
C CYS A 162 -1.73 -6.77 -9.78
N GLY A 163 -0.54 -6.55 -9.21
CA GLY A 163 -0.14 -5.26 -8.64
C GLY A 163 -0.16 -4.14 -9.69
N ILE A 164 0.50 -4.33 -10.83
CA ILE A 164 0.58 -3.35 -11.93
C ILE A 164 -0.82 -3.07 -12.50
N LEU A 165 -1.59 -4.11 -12.83
CA LEU A 165 -2.95 -3.94 -13.33
C LEU A 165 -3.85 -3.24 -12.31
N GLY A 166 -3.71 -3.58 -11.02
CA GLY A 166 -4.41 -2.93 -9.93
C GLY A 166 -4.11 -1.43 -9.86
N THR A 167 -2.83 -1.05 -9.94
CA THR A 167 -2.42 0.36 -9.98
C THR A 167 -2.97 1.10 -11.20
N LEU A 168 -3.00 0.46 -12.39
CA LEU A 168 -3.58 1.08 -13.58
C LEU A 168 -5.08 1.36 -13.40
N PHE A 169 -5.84 0.37 -12.91
CA PHE A 169 -7.27 0.58 -12.62
C PHE A 169 -7.48 1.63 -11.54
N GLN A 170 -6.62 1.69 -10.53
CA GLN A 170 -6.69 2.72 -9.48
C GLN A 170 -6.46 4.11 -10.06
N LEU A 171 -5.42 4.30 -10.88
CA LEU A 171 -5.12 5.60 -11.49
C LEU A 171 -6.25 6.06 -12.41
N GLU A 172 -6.82 5.14 -13.20
CA GLU A 172 -7.98 5.42 -14.04
C GLU A 172 -9.20 5.80 -13.18
N ALA A 173 -9.50 5.03 -12.13
CA ALA A 173 -10.61 5.29 -11.23
C ALA A 173 -10.50 6.67 -10.54
N VAL A 174 -9.30 6.99 -10.05
CA VAL A 174 -9.01 8.31 -9.44
C VAL A 174 -9.11 9.42 -10.47
N SER A 175 -8.70 9.19 -11.72
CA SER A 175 -8.83 10.19 -12.79
C SER A 175 -10.29 10.49 -13.12
N VAL A 176 -11.14 9.46 -13.15
CA VAL A 176 -12.59 9.63 -13.32
C VAL A 176 -13.19 10.34 -12.10
N ASP A 177 -12.85 9.92 -10.88
CA ASP A 177 -13.29 10.60 -9.65
C ASP A 177 -12.87 12.08 -9.63
N MET A 178 -11.65 12.38 -10.07
CA MET A 178 -11.17 13.75 -10.21
C MET A 178 -11.99 14.52 -11.26
N ALA A 179 -12.24 13.96 -12.43
CA ALA A 179 -13.01 14.64 -13.49
C ALA A 179 -14.46 14.92 -13.05
N GLU A 180 -15.10 13.96 -12.37
CA GLU A 180 -16.51 14.03 -12.02
C GLU A 180 -16.77 14.78 -10.70
N ARG A 181 -15.81 14.80 -9.77
CA ARG A 181 -16.03 15.27 -8.39
C ARG A 181 -15.17 16.47 -8.00
N ARG A 182 -14.29 16.96 -8.90
CA ARG A 182 -13.50 18.17 -8.67
C ARG A 182 -14.40 19.37 -8.38
N GLY A 183 -14.09 20.09 -7.30
CA GLY A 183 -14.87 21.24 -6.83
C GLY A 183 -16.04 20.90 -5.90
N ARG A 184 -16.35 19.60 -5.68
CA ARG A 184 -17.37 19.17 -4.71
C ARG A 184 -16.76 18.70 -3.39
N LEU A 185 -15.49 18.31 -3.41
CA LEU A 185 -14.68 18.01 -2.23
C LEU A 185 -13.73 19.18 -1.93
N PRO A 186 -13.44 19.45 -0.64
CA PRO A 186 -12.38 20.37 -0.29
C PRO A 186 -11.06 19.83 -0.83
N VAL A 187 -10.46 20.56 -1.77
CA VAL A 187 -9.16 20.19 -2.34
C VAL A 187 -8.10 20.51 -1.28
N PRO A 188 -7.34 19.52 -0.79
CA PRO A 188 -6.26 19.79 0.13
C PRO A 188 -5.26 20.76 -0.52
N SER A 189 -4.74 21.68 0.28
CA SER A 189 -3.72 22.61 -0.19
C SER A 189 -2.49 21.84 -0.68
N SER A 190 -1.73 22.46 -1.59
CA SER A 190 -0.45 21.89 -2.05
C SER A 190 0.47 21.60 -0.86
N LEU A 191 0.45 22.44 0.18
CA LEU A 191 1.24 22.24 1.39
C LEU A 191 0.80 21.01 2.17
N GLU A 192 -0.51 20.77 2.34
CA GLU A 192 -1.01 19.57 3.03
C GLU A 192 -0.68 18.30 2.25
N THR A 193 -0.83 18.33 0.92
CA THR A 193 -0.55 17.18 0.05
C THR A 193 0.94 16.85 0.03
N PHE A 194 1.79 17.81 -0.38
CA PHE A 194 3.23 17.61 -0.47
C PHE A 194 3.89 17.52 0.90
N GLY A 195 3.34 18.18 1.92
CA GLY A 195 3.79 18.08 3.30
C GLY A 195 3.56 16.69 3.88
N SER A 196 2.35 16.15 3.74
CA SER A 196 2.03 14.77 4.18
C SER A 196 2.88 13.74 3.45
N LEU A 197 3.01 13.86 2.13
CA LEU A 197 3.88 12.98 1.33
C LEU A 197 5.35 13.11 1.76
N GLY A 198 5.83 14.33 1.98
CA GLY A 198 7.18 14.62 2.43
C GLY A 198 7.48 14.05 3.82
N MET A 199 6.54 14.15 4.77
CA MET A 199 6.67 13.55 6.09
C MET A 199 6.76 12.01 6.02
N GLY A 200 5.89 11.36 5.24
CA GLY A 200 5.92 9.92 5.05
C GLY A 200 7.21 9.43 4.36
N ALA A 201 7.66 10.16 3.34
CA ALA A 201 8.92 9.88 2.65
C ALA A 201 10.13 10.06 3.58
N ALA A 202 10.19 11.16 4.33
CA ALA A 202 11.27 11.43 5.28
C ALA A 202 11.33 10.36 6.39
N GLY A 203 10.18 9.99 6.96
CA GLY A 203 10.09 8.92 7.96
C GLY A 203 10.54 7.57 7.41
N SER A 204 10.12 7.23 6.19
CA SER A 204 10.55 5.99 5.52
C SER A 204 12.05 6.00 5.23
N LEU A 205 12.61 7.10 4.73
CA LEU A 205 14.05 7.25 4.48
C LEU A 205 14.88 7.17 5.76
N ALA A 206 14.39 7.72 6.88
CA ALA A 206 15.04 7.60 8.18
C ALA A 206 15.13 6.13 8.62
N ILE A 207 14.04 5.37 8.47
CA ILE A 207 14.00 3.92 8.76
C ILE A 207 14.97 3.16 7.86
N LEU A 208 15.00 3.46 6.56
CA LEU A 208 15.94 2.83 5.63
C LEU A 208 17.39 3.12 6.04
N GLY A 209 17.69 4.37 6.41
CA GLY A 209 19.00 4.76 6.92
C GLY A 209 19.42 3.97 8.16
N LEU A 210 18.50 3.78 9.11
CA LEU A 210 18.74 2.96 10.30
C LEU A 210 18.99 1.50 9.93
N CYS A 211 18.13 0.91 9.09
CA CYS A 211 18.29 -0.48 8.64
C CYS A 211 19.60 -0.70 7.89
N PHE A 212 20.01 0.26 7.04
CA PHE A 212 21.25 0.16 6.28
C PHE A 212 22.48 0.26 7.15
N ARG A 213 22.42 1.02 8.25
CA ARG A 213 23.48 1.06 9.27
C ARG A 213 23.61 -0.28 9.99
N SER A 214 22.50 -0.89 10.39
CA SER A 214 22.48 -2.21 11.05
C SER A 214 22.94 -3.35 10.14
N LEU A 215 22.95 -3.16 8.82
CA LEU A 215 23.43 -4.14 7.83
C LEU A 215 24.90 -3.95 7.45
N ARG A 216 25.63 -2.98 8.04
CA ARG A 216 27.06 -2.82 7.78
C ARG A 216 27.83 -3.96 8.45
N PRO A 217 28.79 -4.60 7.75
CA PRO A 217 29.67 -5.57 8.39
C PRO A 217 30.49 -4.87 9.50
N GLU A 218 30.63 -5.53 10.65
CA GLU A 218 31.54 -5.09 11.71
C GLU A 218 32.96 -4.94 11.14
N PRO A 219 33.71 -3.88 11.48
CA PRO A 219 35.11 -3.79 11.10
C PRO A 219 35.87 -5.00 11.69
N PRO A 220 36.84 -5.58 10.96
CA PRO A 220 37.61 -6.70 11.49
C PRO A 220 38.24 -6.29 12.82
N SER A 221 38.04 -7.11 13.85
CA SER A 221 38.65 -6.92 15.16
C SER A 221 40.15 -6.75 14.95
N ARG A 222 40.71 -5.61 15.35
CA ARG A 222 42.16 -5.43 15.41
C ARG A 222 42.72 -6.52 16.32
N GLU A 223 43.26 -7.56 15.70
CA GLU A 223 44.05 -8.58 16.36
C GLU A 223 45.19 -7.82 17.06
N LYS A 224 45.18 -7.84 18.40
CA LYS A 224 46.28 -7.27 19.17
C LYS A 224 47.48 -8.16 18.88
N SER A 225 48.45 -7.65 18.13
CA SER A 225 49.76 -8.29 18.01
C SER A 225 50.35 -8.35 19.42
N HIS A 226 50.44 -9.56 19.96
CA HIS A 226 51.24 -9.86 21.15
C HIS A 226 52.73 -9.79 20.82
#